data_AF-A0A7C3NNU9-F1
#
_entry.id   AF-A0A7C3NNU9-F1
#
_cell.length_a   1.000
_cell.length_b   1.000
_cell.length_c   1.000
_cell.angle_alpha   90.00
_cell.angle_beta   90.00
_cell.angle_gamma   90.00
#
_symmetry.space_group_name_H-M   'P 1'
#
loop_
_entity.id
_entity.type
_entity.pdbx_description
1 polymer ?
#
loop_
_entity_poly.entity_id
_entity_poly.type
_entity_poly.pdbx_seq_one_letter_code
_entity_poly.pdbx_strand_id
1 'polypeptide(L)' 'MIPKKVFFTKGVGVHKEKLASFELALRSAGLAYCNLVLVSSIYPPGCKRISKEEGIKLLRPGEIV' A
#
# COMPACT_ATOMS: atom_id res chain seq x y z
N MET A 1 14.95 -7.71 -7.26
CA MET A 1 13.78 -8.46 -7.77
C MET A 1 12.77 -7.46 -8.31
N ILE A 2 12.10 -7.73 -9.44
CA ILE A 2 11.10 -6.82 -10.06
C ILE A 2 9.68 -7.28 -9.68
N PRO A 3 8.78 -6.40 -9.20
CA PRO A 3 7.44 -6.82 -8.80
C PRO A 3 6.61 -7.23 -10.01
N LYS A 4 5.84 -8.31 -9.85
CA LYS A 4 5.00 -8.92 -10.91
C LYS A 4 3.52 -8.56 -10.80
N LYS A 5 3.09 -7.98 -9.67
CA LYS A 5 1.71 -7.63 -9.37
C LYS A 5 1.65 -6.26 -8.72
N VAL A 6 0.59 -5.52 -8.99
CA VAL A 6 0.32 -4.22 -8.38
C VAL A 6 -1.17 -4.01 -8.20
N PHE A 7 -1.56 -3.29 -7.16
CA PHE A 7 -2.93 -2.86 -6.94
C PHE A 7 -2.92 -1.40 -6.49
N PHE A 8 -4.02 -0.71 -6.74
CA PHE A 8 -4.22 0.66 -6.28
C PHE A 8 -5.13 0.66 -5.06
N THR A 9 -4.78 1.47 -4.08
CA THR A 9 -5.61 1.70 -2.90
C THR A 9 -5.64 3.19 -2.59
N LYS A 10 -6.67 3.61 -1.87
CA LYS A 10 -6.81 4.96 -1.32
C LYS A 10 -7.42 4.84 0.06
N GLY A 11 -7.11 5.81 0.90
CA GLY A 11 -7.64 5.91 2.25
C GLY A 11 -7.63 7.35 2.71
N VAL A 12 -8.54 7.66 3.63
CA VAL A 12 -8.63 8.99 4.26
C VAL A 12 -8.59 8.78 5.76
N GLY A 13 -7.79 9.58 6.45
CA GLY A 13 -7.69 9.60 7.90
C GLY A 13 -7.83 11.04 8.38
N VAL A 14 -8.69 11.25 9.38
CA VAL A 14 -8.93 12.58 9.96
C VAL A 14 -8.50 12.54 11.42
N HIS A 15 -7.51 13.36 11.75
CA HIS A 15 -7.04 13.56 13.11
C HIS A 15 -6.37 14.94 13.21
N LYS A 16 -6.31 15.50 14.42
CA LYS A 16 -5.64 16.78 14.67
C LYS A 16 -4.14 16.69 14.36
N GLU A 17 -3.51 15.63 14.88
CA GLU A 17 -2.10 15.33 14.65
C GLU A 17 -1.85 14.71 13.28
N LYS A 18 -0.85 15.22 12.56
CA LYS A 18 -0.46 14.77 11.21
C LYS A 18 -0.07 13.28 11.15
N LEU A 19 0.68 12.79 12.14
CA LEU A 19 1.15 11.40 12.12
C LEU A 19 -0.02 10.42 12.32
N ALA A 20 -0.92 10.74 13.25
CA ALA A 20 -2.11 9.94 13.49
C ALA A 20 -3.10 10.00 12.32
N SER A 21 -3.29 11.16 11.68
CA SER A 21 -4.14 11.24 10.48
C SER A 21 -3.58 10.43 9.32
N PHE A 22 -2.24 10.41 9.16
CA PHE A 22 -1.57 9.55 8.19
C PHE A 22 -1.75 8.06 8.51
N GLU A 23 -1.57 7.64 9.77
CA GLU A 23 -1.80 6.24 10.18
C GLU A 23 -3.24 5.79 9.91
N LEU A 24 -4.24 6.62 10.26
CA LEU A 24 -5.64 6.33 9.97
C LEU A 24 -5.90 6.21 8.47
N ALA A 25 -5.26 7.03 7.63
CA ALA A 25 -5.35 6.93 6.18
C ALA A 25 -4.77 5.61 5.68
N LEU A 26 -3.64 5.16 6.22
CA LEU A 26 -3.04 3.85 5.90
C LEU A 26 -3.92 2.68 6.34
N ARG A 27 -4.60 2.79 7.50
CA ARG A 27 -5.56 1.79 7.98
C ARG A 27 -6.76 1.69 7.03
N SER A 28 -7.33 2.82 6.64
CA SER A 28 -8.40 2.90 5.62
C SER A 28 -7.95 2.32 4.26
N ALA A 29 -6.69 2.58 3.87
CA ALA A 29 -6.08 2.03 2.66
C ALA A 29 -5.77 0.52 2.76
N GLY A 30 -5.78 -0.07 3.95
CA GLY A 30 -5.49 -1.49 4.19
C GLY A 30 -3.99 -1.83 4.15
N LEU A 31 -3.11 -0.86 4.42
CA LEU A 31 -1.65 -1.00 4.33
C LEU A 31 -0.91 -0.64 5.64
N ALA A 32 -1.62 -0.28 6.71
CA ALA A 32 -1.00 0.14 7.96
C ALA A 32 -0.08 -0.89 8.64
N TYR A 33 -0.20 -2.18 8.27
CA TYR A 33 0.64 -3.25 8.80
C TYR A 33 1.92 -3.50 7.97
N CYS A 34 2.15 -2.75 6.90
CA CYS A 34 3.33 -2.86 6.05
C CYS A 34 4.32 -1.71 6.28
N ASN A 35 5.57 -1.92 5.87
CA ASN A 35 6.60 -0.88 5.82
C ASN A 35 6.66 -0.30 4.40
N LEU A 36 6.26 0.97 4.24
CA LEU A 36 6.17 1.60 2.91
C LEU A 36 7.50 2.21 2.48
N VAL A 37 7.95 1.89 1.27
CA VAL A 37 9.11 2.53 0.62
C VAL A 37 8.62 3.38 -0.55
N LEU A 38 8.97 4.66 -0.53
CA LEU A 38 8.66 5.55 -1.64
C LEU A 38 9.54 5.20 -2.85
N VAL A 39 8.89 4.99 -3.99
CA VAL A 39 9.55 4.70 -5.28
C VAL A 39 9.27 5.80 -6.30
N SER A 40 10.07 5.85 -7.36
CA SER A 40 9.97 6.84 -8.45
C SER A 40 8.75 6.69 -9.37
N SER A 41 7.71 5.94 -8.95
CA SER A 41 6.46 5.75 -9.69
C SER A 41 6.60 5.09 -11.07
N ILE A 42 7.53 4.13 -11.20
CA ILE A 42 7.72 3.35 -12.44
C ILE A 42 6.84 2.09 -12.41
N TYR A 43 6.02 1.88 -13.44
CA TYR A 43 5.26 0.65 -13.63
C TYR A 43 6.09 -0.38 -14.41
N PRO A 44 6.47 -1.54 -13.83
CA PRO A 44 7.34 -2.49 -14.52
C PRO A 44 6.64 -3.20 -15.70
N PRO A 45 7.39 -3.57 -16.76
CA PRO A 45 6.85 -4.33 -17.88
C PRO A 45 6.35 -5.72 -17.42
N GLY A 46 5.21 -6.16 -17.96
CA GLY A 46 4.60 -7.45 -17.61
C GLY A 46 3.99 -7.54 -16.21
N CYS A 47 3.98 -6.44 -15.43
CA CYS A 47 3.33 -6.39 -14.13
C CYS A 47 1.81 -6.43 -14.27
N LYS A 48 1.14 -7.34 -13.56
CA LYS A 48 -0.31 -7.51 -13.61
C LYS A 48 -1.01 -6.63 -12.57
N ARG A 49 -1.95 -5.79 -13.02
CA ARG A 49 -2.87 -5.10 -12.12
C ARG A 49 -3.87 -6.11 -11.53
N ILE A 50 -3.99 -6.15 -10.21
CA ILE A 50 -4.94 -6.99 -9.47
C ILE A 50 -5.86 -6.11 -8.61
N SER A 51 -6.92 -6.71 -8.07
CA SER A 51 -7.81 -6.04 -7.13
C SER A 51 -7.11 -5.75 -5.79
N LYS A 52 -7.63 -4.80 -5.01
CA LYS A 52 -7.10 -4.50 -3.66
C LYS A 52 -7.24 -5.72 -2.76
N GLU A 53 -8.36 -6.43 -2.88
CA GLU A 53 -8.72 -7.59 -2.06
C GLU A 53 -7.78 -8.77 -2.32
N GLU A 54 -7.41 -9.01 -3.58
CA GLU A 54 -6.39 -10.00 -3.92
C GLU A 54 -4.99 -9.55 -3.49
N GLY A 55 -4.66 -8.27 -3.68
CA GLY A 55 -3.37 -7.70 -3.32
C GLY A 55 -3.07 -7.84 -1.83
N ILE A 56 -4.02 -7.45 -0.98
CA ILE A 56 -3.91 -7.53 0.49
C ILE A 56 -3.66 -8.96 0.97
N LYS A 57 -4.30 -9.96 0.35
CA LYS A 57 -4.10 -11.38 0.70
C LYS A 57 -2.68 -11.88 0.44
N LEU A 58 -1.92 -11.20 -0.43
CA LEU A 58 -0.55 -11.56 -0.76
C LEU A 58 0.48 -10.87 0.13
N LEU A 59 0.07 -9.90 0.95
CA LEU A 59 0.96 -9.14 1.84
C LEU A 59 1.07 -9.79 3.21
N ARG A 60 2.23 -9.62 3.84
CA ARG A 60 2.48 -10.05 5.22
C ARG A 60 2.72 -8.85 6.15
N PRO A 61 2.32 -8.94 7.42
CA PRO A 61 2.70 -7.95 8.43
C PRO A 61 4.21 -7.73 8.47
N GLY A 62 4.62 -6.47 8.47
CA GLY A 62 6.03 -6.04 8.47
C GLY A 62 6.73 -6.12 7.11
N GLU A 63 6.05 -6.57 6.05
CA GLU A 63 6.64 -6.63 4.71
C GLU A 63 6.96 -5.23 4.16
N ILE A 64 8.09 -5.13 3.45
CA ILE A 64 8.53 -3.92 2.77
C ILE A 64 7.82 -3.87 1.41
N VAL A 65 7.01 -2.83 1.19
CA VAL A 65 6.21 -2.64 -0.03
C VAL A 65 6.43 -1.27 -0.66
#